data_AF-A0A3D2KN17-F1
#
_entry.id   AF-A0A3D2KN17-F1
#
_cell.length_a   1.000
_cell.length_b   1.000
_cell.length_c   1.000
_cell.angle_alpha   90.00
_cell.angle_beta   90.00
_cell.angle_gamma   90.00
#
_symmetry.space_group_name_H-M   'P 1'
#
loop_
_entity.id
_entity.type
_entity.pdbx_description
1 polymer ?
#
loop_
_entity_poly.entity_id
_entity_poly.type
_entity_poly.pdbx_seq_one_letter_code
_entity_poly.pdbx_strand_id
1 'polypeptide(L)'
;KILKLAKGFRGTKSKLWRPANEAVLHALSYAYRHRRRRRRDFRRLWIARINAAARSNGISYSRLMNGLRRAGVEINRKVLADMAVRDASAFEKIVDKAKKGLESAP
;
A
#
# COMPACT_ATOMS: atom_id res chain seq x y z
N LYS A 1 -8.22 -34.57 7.00
CA LYS A 1 -8.25 -33.13 7.40
C LYS A 1 -7.00 -32.36 6.92
N ILE A 2 -5.78 -32.78 7.29
CA ILE A 2 -4.53 -32.07 6.93
C ILE A 2 -4.19 -32.12 5.44
N LEU A 3 -4.28 -33.28 4.79
CA LEU A 3 -4.04 -33.40 3.33
C LEU A 3 -5.02 -32.56 2.49
N LYS A 4 -6.23 -32.30 3.02
CA LYS A 4 -7.20 -31.39 2.38
C LYS A 4 -6.73 -29.93 2.43
N LEU A 5 -6.10 -29.52 3.54
CA LEU A 5 -5.51 -28.18 3.69
C LEU A 5 -4.22 -28.02 2.87
N ALA A 6 -3.47 -29.10 2.69
CA ALA A 6 -2.27 -29.14 1.86
C ALA A 6 -2.55 -29.34 0.35
N LYS A 7 -3.81 -29.34 -0.07
CA LYS A 7 -4.19 -29.49 -1.48
C LYS A 7 -3.57 -28.35 -2.30
N GLY A 8 -2.87 -28.70 -3.38
CA GLY A 8 -2.14 -27.76 -4.23
C GLY A 8 -0.68 -27.54 -3.82
N PHE A 9 -0.21 -28.11 -2.71
CA PHE A 9 1.20 -28.08 -2.35
C PHE A 9 2.03 -28.97 -3.31
N ARG A 10 3.26 -28.55 -3.61
CA ARG A 10 4.11 -29.24 -4.59
C ARG A 10 4.70 -30.53 -4.02
N GLY A 11 4.67 -31.60 -4.81
CA GLY A 11 5.38 -32.86 -4.52
C GLY A 11 4.88 -33.58 -3.27
N THR A 12 5.80 -34.05 -2.43
CA THR A 12 5.50 -34.85 -1.23
C THR A 12 4.65 -34.11 -0.20
N LYS A 13 4.69 -32.76 -0.20
CA LYS A 13 3.95 -31.89 0.72
C LYS A 13 2.43 -31.88 0.50
N SER A 14 1.92 -32.47 -0.59
CA SER A 14 0.47 -32.67 -0.80
C SER A 14 0.01 -34.12 -0.69
N LYS A 15 0.94 -35.09 -0.68
CA LYS A 15 0.63 -36.53 -0.71
C LYS A 15 0.88 -37.23 0.62
N LEU A 16 2.02 -36.95 1.26
CA LEU A 16 2.45 -37.64 2.48
C LEU A 16 2.07 -36.81 3.71
N TRP A 17 1.49 -37.46 4.73
CA TRP A 17 0.95 -36.77 5.90
C TRP A 17 2.00 -35.97 6.69
N ARG A 18 3.18 -36.57 6.96
CA ARG A 18 4.25 -35.93 7.74
C ARG A 18 4.74 -34.61 7.11
N PRO A 19 5.24 -34.59 5.85
CA PRO A 19 5.68 -33.33 5.23
C PRO A 19 4.53 -32.36 4.94
N ALA A 20 3.31 -32.85 4.72
CA ALA A 20 2.14 -31.99 4.56
C ALA A 20 1.79 -31.24 5.86
N ASN A 21 1.85 -31.92 7.01
CA ASN A 21 1.57 -31.32 8.30
C ASN A 21 2.53 -30.17 8.62
N GLU A 22 3.83 -30.39 8.47
CA GLU A 22 4.86 -29.37 8.66
C GLU A 22 4.65 -28.16 7.72
N ALA A 23 4.40 -28.42 6.44
CA ALA A 23 4.16 -27.37 5.47
C ALA A 23 2.91 -26.53 5.80
N VAL A 24 1.83 -27.18 6.26
CA VAL A 24 0.59 -26.49 6.67
C VAL A 24 0.83 -25.62 7.89
N LEU A 25 1.59 -26.09 8.89
CA LEU A 25 1.94 -25.31 10.08
C LEU A 25 2.68 -24.01 9.70
N HIS A 26 3.69 -24.12 8.82
CA HIS A 26 4.41 -22.94 8.32
C HIS A 26 3.49 -22.01 7.52
N ALA A 27 2.67 -22.56 6.63
CA ALA A 27 1.74 -21.78 5.81
C ALA A 27 0.74 -20.98 6.66
N LEU A 28 0.23 -21.57 7.74
CA LEU A 28 -0.69 -20.89 8.66
C LEU A 28 0.00 -19.76 9.44
N SER A 29 1.23 -20.00 9.93
CA SER A 29 2.05 -18.97 10.58
C SER A 29 2.35 -17.80 9.63
N TYR A 30 2.73 -18.10 8.39
CA TYR A 30 2.94 -17.10 7.35
C TYR A 30 1.66 -16.35 7.02
N ALA A 31 0.53 -17.02 6.86
CA ALA A 31 -0.75 -16.38 6.57
C ALA A 31 -1.13 -15.37 7.65
N TYR A 32 -0.96 -15.72 8.92
CA TYR A 32 -1.20 -14.79 10.03
C TYR A 32 -0.29 -13.56 9.97
N ARG A 33 1.03 -13.78 9.81
CA ARG A 33 2.01 -12.70 9.69
C ARG A 33 1.76 -11.80 8.47
N HIS A 34 1.45 -12.38 7.32
CA HIS A 34 1.23 -11.66 6.07
C HIS A 34 -0.07 -10.86 6.08
N ARG A 35 -1.14 -11.32 6.75
CA ARG A 35 -2.36 -10.51 6.93
C ARG A 35 -2.07 -9.19 7.64
N ARG A 36 -1.19 -9.20 8.65
CA ARG A 36 -0.74 -7.98 9.34
C ARG A 36 0.15 -7.11 8.43
N ARG A 37 1.10 -7.72 7.70
CA ARG A 37 2.02 -7.01 6.79
C ARG A 37 1.34 -6.40 5.56
N ARG A 38 0.26 -7.00 5.07
CA ARG A 38 -0.49 -6.54 3.89
C ARG A 38 -0.86 -5.05 3.96
N ARG A 39 -1.28 -4.56 5.13
CA ARG A 39 -1.60 -3.13 5.33
C ARG A 39 -0.39 -2.22 5.09
N ARG A 40 0.79 -2.65 5.52
CA ARG A 40 2.06 -1.94 5.31
C ARG A 40 2.49 -1.99 3.84
N ASP A 41 2.35 -3.15 3.20
CA ASP A 41 2.75 -3.34 1.81
C ASP A 41 1.90 -2.47 0.87
N PHE A 42 0.58 -2.40 1.09
CA PHE A 42 -0.29 -1.47 0.36
C PHE A 42 0.05 0.00 0.65
N ARG A 43 0.33 0.35 1.90
CA ARG A 43 0.75 1.73 2.23
C ARG A 43 2.04 2.12 1.49
N ARG A 44 3.01 1.20 1.40
CA ARG A 44 4.25 1.41 0.62
C ARG A 44 3.93 1.64 -0.86
N LEU A 45 3.06 0.81 -1.44
CA LEU A 45 2.62 0.98 -2.83
C LEU A 45 1.95 2.33 -3.08
N TRP A 46 1.04 2.75 -2.20
CA TRP A 46 0.37 4.05 -2.33
C TRP A 46 1.36 5.21 -2.26
N ILE A 47 2.33 5.16 -1.34
CA ILE A 47 3.38 6.19 -1.25
C ILE A 47 4.20 6.24 -2.54
N ALA A 48 4.57 5.09 -3.11
CA ALA A 48 5.32 5.06 -4.37
C ALA A 48 4.53 5.69 -5.52
N ARG A 49 3.23 5.38 -5.65
CA ARG A 49 2.34 5.96 -6.67
C ARG A 49 2.20 7.48 -6.50
N ILE A 50 1.91 7.94 -5.29
CA ILE A 50 1.78 9.37 -5.00
C ILE A 50 3.11 10.09 -5.26
N ASN A 51 4.24 9.49 -4.87
CA ASN A 51 5.55 10.10 -5.07
C ASN A 51 5.90 10.27 -6.56
N ALA A 52 5.53 9.29 -7.40
CA ALA A 52 5.70 9.42 -8.84
C ALA A 52 4.87 10.59 -9.39
N ALA A 53 3.57 10.64 -9.08
CA ALA A 53 2.70 11.71 -9.54
C ALA A 53 3.08 13.09 -8.98
N ALA A 54 3.51 13.16 -7.71
CA ALA A 54 3.99 14.39 -7.09
C ALA A 54 5.23 14.95 -7.80
N ARG A 55 6.19 14.07 -8.15
CA ARG A 55 7.38 14.47 -8.90
C ARG A 55 7.06 15.00 -10.29
N SER A 56 6.09 14.40 -10.99
CA SER A 56 5.59 14.93 -12.27
C SER A 56 5.03 16.35 -12.14
N ASN A 57 4.53 16.72 -10.96
CA ASN A 57 3.98 18.03 -10.65
C ASN A 57 4.99 19.00 -9.97
N GLY A 58 6.28 18.62 -9.94
CA GLY A 58 7.36 19.45 -9.41
C GLY A 58 7.44 19.54 -7.89
N ILE A 59 6.79 18.64 -7.15
CA ILE A 59 6.81 18.64 -5.67
C ILE A 59 7.24 17.27 -5.11
N SER A 60 7.99 17.27 -4.00
CA SER A 60 8.31 16.02 -3.31
C SER A 60 7.13 15.51 -2.49
N TYR A 61 7.03 14.19 -2.30
CA TYR A 61 5.98 13.59 -1.46
C TYR A 61 5.91 14.19 -0.04
N SER A 62 7.06 14.46 0.59
CA SER A 62 7.10 15.04 1.94
C SER A 62 6.51 16.45 1.97
N ARG A 63 6.86 17.29 0.99
CA ARG A 63 6.31 18.65 0.86
C ARG A 63 4.82 18.61 0.53
N LEU A 64 4.39 17.72 -0.38
CA LEU A 64 2.98 17.53 -0.70
C LEU A 64 2.16 17.18 0.55
N MET A 65 2.58 16.18 1.32
CA MET A 65 1.87 15.77 2.53
C MET A 65 1.87 16.85 3.62
N ASN A 66 2.95 17.62 3.75
CA ASN A 66 3.02 18.75 4.67
C ASN A 66 2.05 19.86 4.24
N GLY A 67 2.05 20.22 2.96
CA GLY A 67 1.14 21.22 2.39
C GLY A 67 -0.33 20.85 2.56
N LEU A 68 -0.69 19.59 2.32
CA LEU A 68 -2.06 19.09 2.55
C LEU A 68 -2.48 19.16 4.02
N ARG A 69 -1.58 18.83 4.94
CA ARG A 69 -1.85 18.94 6.39
C ARG A 69 -2.06 20.39 6.80
N ARG A 70 -1.23 21.32 6.28
CA ARG A 70 -1.34 22.77 6.56
C ARG A 70 -2.61 23.37 5.96
N ALA A 71 -3.02 22.91 4.78
CA ALA A 71 -4.26 23.31 4.14
C ALA A 71 -5.52 22.70 4.79
N GLY A 72 -5.39 21.91 5.88
CA GLY A 72 -6.53 21.28 6.56
C GLY A 72 -7.18 20.14 5.78
N VAL A 73 -6.50 19.59 4.76
CA VAL A 73 -7.05 18.55 3.89
C VAL A 73 -6.70 17.15 4.43
N GLU A 74 -7.66 16.53 5.10
CA GLU A 74 -7.53 15.16 5.60
C GLU A 74 -7.93 14.12 4.55
N ILE A 75 -6.97 13.70 3.72
CA ILE A 75 -7.18 12.66 2.69
C ILE A 75 -6.37 11.39 2.98
N ASN A 76 -7.04 10.25 2.82
CA ASN A 76 -6.42 8.94 2.89
C ASN A 76 -5.51 8.66 1.69
N ARG A 77 -4.32 8.11 1.96
CA ARG A 77 -3.33 7.75 0.92
C ARG A 77 -3.84 6.76 -0.12
N LYS A 78 -4.79 5.90 0.25
CA LYS A 78 -5.45 5.00 -0.70
C LYS A 78 -6.17 5.78 -1.80
N VAL A 79 -6.98 6.76 -1.40
CA VAL A 79 -7.78 7.60 -2.30
C VAL A 79 -6.86 8.52 -3.10
N LEU A 80 -5.87 9.13 -2.42
CA LEU A 80 -4.89 9.99 -3.09
C LEU A 80 -4.09 9.23 -4.16
N ALA A 81 -3.70 7.98 -3.89
CA ALA A 81 -3.00 7.13 -4.85
C ALA A 81 -3.90 6.63 -6.00
N ASP A 82 -5.21 6.46 -5.75
CA ASP A 82 -6.16 6.10 -6.81
C ASP A 82 -6.41 7.28 -7.74
N MET A 83 -6.63 8.48 -7.17
CA MET A 83 -6.77 9.73 -7.90
C MET A 83 -5.53 10.02 -8.74
N ALA A 84 -4.32 9.88 -8.17
CA ALA A 84 -3.06 10.07 -8.89
C ALA A 84 -2.92 9.19 -10.15
N VAL A 85 -3.60 8.04 -10.21
CA VAL A 85 -3.53 7.12 -11.35
C VAL A 85 -4.69 7.30 -12.31
N ARG A 86 -5.91 7.54 -11.79
CA ARG A 86 -7.14 7.55 -12.60
C ARG A 86 -7.53 8.93 -13.09
N ASP A 87 -7.13 9.98 -12.38
CA ASP A 87 -7.49 11.37 -12.68
C ASP A 87 -6.34 12.32 -12.33
N ALA A 88 -5.49 12.55 -13.34
CA ALA A 88 -4.35 13.45 -13.22
C ALA A 88 -4.77 14.90 -12.97
N SER A 89 -5.88 15.35 -13.58
CA SER A 89 -6.36 16.74 -13.44
C SER A 89 -6.87 17.03 -12.02
N ALA A 90 -7.60 16.09 -11.41
CA ALA A 90 -8.00 16.22 -10.02
C ALA A 90 -6.77 16.21 -9.09
N PHE A 91 -5.77 15.39 -9.38
CA PHE A 91 -4.54 15.34 -8.59
C PHE A 91 -3.74 16.65 -8.68
N GLU A 92 -3.65 17.28 -9.85
CA GLU A 92 -3.04 18.61 -10.04
C GLU A 92 -3.67 19.66 -9.13
N LYS A 93 -5.00 19.74 -9.08
CA LYS A 93 -5.71 20.67 -8.19
C LYS A 93 -5.40 20.44 -6.71
N ILE A 94 -5.20 19.18 -6.31
CA ILE A 94 -4.79 18.81 -4.94
C ILE A 94 -3.35 19.28 -4.68
N VAL A 95 -2.45 19.10 -5.65
CA VAL A 95 -1.07 19.59 -5.56
C VAL A 95 -1.03 21.11 -5.44
N ASP A 96 -1.85 21.83 -6.20
CA ASP A 96 -1.91 23.29 -6.12
C ASP A 96 -2.42 23.78 -4.76
N LYS A 97 -3.45 23.14 -4.21
CA LYS A 97 -3.90 23.41 -2.82
C LYS A 97 -2.78 23.15 -1.82
N ALA A 98 -2.01 22.08 -2.01
CA ALA A 98 -0.88 21.77 -1.14
C ALA A 98 0.26 22.81 -1.26
N LYS A 99 0.56 23.30 -2.47
CA LYS A 99 1.54 24.37 -2.70
C LYS A 99 1.12 25.66 -1.99
N LYS A 100 -0.14 26.09 -2.15
CA LYS A 100 -0.71 27.24 -1.43
C LYS A 100 -0.62 27.10 0.08
N GLY A 101 -0.89 25.91 0.61
CA GLY A 101 -0.75 25.62 2.05
C GLY A 101 0.70 25.59 2.57
N LEU A 102 1.69 25.49 1.68
CA LEU A 102 3.11 25.66 2.04
C LEU A 102 3.51 27.14 2.07
N GLU A 103 2.95 27.94 1.18
CA GLU A 103 3.19 29.39 1.06
C GLU A 103 2.48 30.19 2.16
N SER A 104 1.34 29.72 2.66
CA SER A 104 0.57 30.38 3.74
C SER A 104 1.20 30.27 5.13
N ALA A 105 2.47 29.88 5.22
CA ALA A 105 3.22 29.81 6.47
C ALA A 105 4.38 30.82 6.42
N PRO A 106 4.57 31.64 7.48
CA PRO A 106 5.80 32.41 7.64
C PRO A 106 7.03 31.51 7.76
#